data_AF-A0A5T0GPW5-F1
#
_entry.id   AF-A0A5T0GPW5-F1
#
_cell.length_a   1.000
_cell.length_b   1.000
_cell.length_c   1.000
_cell.angle_alpha   90.00
_cell.angle_beta   90.00
_cell.angle_gamma   90.00
#
_symmetry.space_group_name_H-M   'P 1'
#
loop_
_entity.id
_entity.type
_entity.pdbx_description
1 polymer ?
#
loop_
_entity_poly.entity_id
_entity_poly.type
_entity_poly.pdbx_seq_one_letter_code
_entity_poly.pdbx_strand_id
1 'polypeptide(L)'
;MLKKEFDEKIKSLGFTRQDFCNMTGLAYSSVSNWNDNNKPIPIWVDTWLEKYEEEKTFSNVRGKITINKTTMENTRELLKQKYLMLNLRKPQDCLKLSYQYHQVKVNTYFDYYENTFNLFLVLSYEKSYYFTPLNIDNLIVKNPYLNDIPKEILGQILDNGSLKDFYDNMREHMIHDDVQKSNYEDYEFKNGLKSNKNNDKNPFLSHLRKMPMSENHLNFLNTQFNISKYILQRIKAKGYTIVTTANFSERKSLTLILNESSIKL
;
A
#
# COMPACT_ATOMS: atom_id res chain seq x y z
N MET A 1 -11.94 7.36 36.74
CA MET A 1 -12.94 6.28 36.86
C MET A 1 -12.94 5.69 38.27
N LEU A 2 -14.12 5.34 38.78
CA LEU A 2 -14.31 4.63 40.05
C LEU A 2 -14.03 3.13 39.89
N LYS A 3 -13.78 2.42 41.00
CA LYS A 3 -13.49 0.97 40.96
C LYS A 3 -14.59 0.15 40.32
N LYS A 4 -15.85 0.48 40.63
CA LYS A 4 -17.02 -0.18 40.04
C LYS A 4 -17.10 0.02 38.53
N GLU A 5 -16.85 1.24 38.04
CA GLU A 5 -16.86 1.57 36.61
C GLU A 5 -15.78 0.81 35.84
N PHE A 6 -14.59 0.67 36.43
CA PHE A 6 -13.51 -0.15 35.87
C PHE A 6 -13.93 -1.62 35.72
N ASP A 7 -14.51 -2.20 36.77
CA ASP A 7 -14.91 -3.61 36.76
C ASP A 7 -16.05 -3.88 35.75
N GLU A 8 -16.96 -2.93 35.59
CA GLU A 8 -18.02 -2.99 34.57
C GLU A 8 -17.45 -2.84 33.15
N LYS A 9 -16.52 -1.89 32.93
CA LYS A 9 -15.91 -1.62 31.61
C LYS A 9 -15.05 -2.78 31.11
N ILE A 10 -14.22 -3.41 31.96
CA ILE A 10 -13.45 -4.59 31.54
C ILE A 10 -14.37 -5.78 31.21
N LYS A 11 -15.48 -5.93 31.95
CA LYS A 11 -16.44 -7.00 31.73
C LYS A 11 -17.23 -6.79 30.44
N SER A 12 -17.66 -5.57 30.13
CA SER A 12 -18.31 -5.25 28.84
C SER A 12 -17.34 -5.47 27.67
N LEU A 13 -16.05 -5.19 27.87
CA LEU A 13 -14.98 -5.50 26.93
C LEU A 13 -14.55 -6.98 26.94
N GLY A 14 -15.22 -7.84 27.71
CA GLY A 14 -15.07 -9.29 27.65
C GLY A 14 -13.76 -9.83 28.23
N PHE A 15 -13.12 -9.12 29.17
CA PHE A 15 -11.92 -9.62 29.84
C PHE A 15 -11.96 -9.40 31.36
N THR A 16 -11.18 -10.17 32.09
CA THR A 16 -11.12 -10.16 33.57
C THR A 16 -10.03 -9.23 34.09
N ARG A 17 -10.00 -9.00 35.42
CA ARG A 17 -8.88 -8.26 36.04
C ARG A 17 -7.54 -8.95 35.81
N GLN A 18 -7.52 -10.29 35.78
CA GLN A 18 -6.29 -11.04 35.53
C GLN A 18 -5.80 -10.80 34.09
N ASP A 19 -6.71 -10.78 33.12
CA ASP A 19 -6.39 -10.47 31.74
C ASP A 19 -5.83 -9.05 31.60
N PHE A 20 -6.45 -8.07 32.28
CA PHE A 20 -5.95 -6.71 32.32
C PHE A 20 -4.53 -6.63 32.90
N CYS A 21 -4.24 -7.37 33.97
CA CYS A 21 -2.90 -7.45 34.54
C CYS A 21 -1.90 -8.03 33.55
N ASN A 22 -2.28 -9.12 32.86
CA ASN A 22 -1.44 -9.75 31.85
C ASN A 22 -1.15 -8.81 30.67
N MET A 23 -2.13 -7.99 30.25
CA MET A 23 -1.98 -7.04 29.14
C MET A 23 -1.15 -5.81 29.49
N THR A 24 -1.24 -5.33 30.73
CA THR A 24 -0.56 -4.10 31.18
C THR A 24 0.76 -4.35 31.89
N GLY A 25 1.08 -5.62 32.21
CA GLY A 25 2.25 -5.99 33.00
C GLY A 25 2.15 -5.63 34.49
N LEU A 26 0.96 -5.22 34.96
CA LEU A 26 0.74 -4.91 36.37
C LEU A 26 0.61 -6.19 37.20
N ALA A 27 1.08 -6.13 38.45
CA ALA A 27 0.82 -7.18 39.42
C ALA A 27 -0.67 -7.22 39.80
N TYR A 28 -1.25 -8.43 39.85
CA TYR A 28 -2.66 -8.62 40.22
C TYR A 28 -2.99 -8.02 41.60
N SER A 29 -2.08 -8.20 42.56
CA SER A 29 -2.21 -7.63 43.90
C SER A 29 -2.31 -6.10 43.87
N SER A 30 -1.66 -5.42 42.92
CA SER A 30 -1.78 -3.97 42.75
C SER A 30 -3.18 -3.58 42.25
N VAL A 31 -3.67 -4.25 41.20
CA VAL A 31 -4.98 -3.96 40.58
C VAL A 31 -6.16 -4.35 41.49
N SER A 32 -6.00 -5.43 42.25
CA SER A 32 -7.00 -5.89 43.23
C SER A 32 -7.13 -4.95 44.42
N ASN A 33 -6.06 -4.24 44.78
CA ASN A 33 -6.05 -3.32 45.93
C ASN A 33 -6.51 -1.90 45.57
N TRP A 34 -6.82 -1.61 44.30
CA TRP A 34 -7.40 -0.32 43.91
C TRP A 34 -8.76 -0.11 44.56
N ASN A 35 -8.94 1.08 45.14
CA ASN A 35 -10.15 1.51 45.82
C ASN A 35 -10.27 3.04 45.76
N ASP A 36 -11.49 3.56 45.85
CA ASP A 36 -11.79 4.97 45.57
C ASP A 36 -11.26 5.94 46.64
N ASN A 37 -10.86 5.44 47.82
CA ASN A 37 -10.46 6.27 48.96
C ASN A 37 -8.94 6.44 49.06
N ASN A 38 -8.20 5.33 49.08
CA ASN A 38 -6.77 5.32 49.46
C ASN A 38 -5.85 4.91 48.31
N LYS A 39 -6.37 4.20 47.29
CA LYS A 39 -5.60 3.74 46.13
C LYS A 39 -6.44 3.87 44.87
N PRO A 40 -6.76 5.10 44.44
CA PRO A 40 -7.61 5.33 43.28
C PRO A 40 -6.99 4.72 42.03
N ILE A 41 -7.85 4.41 41.06
CA ILE A 41 -7.41 3.89 39.78
C ILE A 41 -6.57 4.95 39.07
N PRO A 42 -5.35 4.61 38.58
CA PRO A 42 -4.53 5.55 37.85
C PRO A 42 -5.25 6.10 36.62
N ILE A 43 -5.09 7.40 36.35
CA ILE A 43 -5.83 8.09 35.29
C ILE A 43 -5.62 7.50 33.89
N TRP A 44 -4.43 6.94 33.63
CA TRP A 44 -4.07 6.34 32.35
C TRP A 44 -4.88 5.07 32.03
N VAL A 45 -5.46 4.41 33.05
CA VAL A 45 -6.24 3.18 32.86
C VAL A 45 -7.47 3.46 32.00
N ASP A 46 -8.09 4.62 32.16
CA ASP A 46 -9.25 4.98 31.36
C ASP A 46 -8.89 5.16 29.88
N THR A 47 -7.82 5.92 29.61
CA THR A 47 -7.28 6.11 28.25
C THR A 47 -6.81 4.80 27.63
N TRP A 48 -6.27 3.87 28.43
CA TRP A 48 -5.89 2.54 27.95
C TRP A 48 -7.12 1.71 27.56
N LEU A 49 -8.19 1.75 28.36
CA LEU A 49 -9.43 1.02 28.07
C LEU A 49 -10.16 1.57 26.84
N GLU A 50 -10.17 2.89 26.65
CA GLU A 50 -10.70 3.52 25.43
C GLU A 50 -9.94 3.03 24.18
N LYS A 51 -8.61 3.05 24.21
CA LYS A 51 -7.78 2.53 23.11
C LYS A 51 -7.98 1.04 22.87
N TYR A 52 -8.11 0.25 23.93
CA TYR A 52 -8.38 -1.17 23.82
C TYR A 52 -9.75 -1.44 23.17
N GLU A 53 -10.77 -0.67 23.52
CA GLU A 53 -12.10 -0.74 22.91
C GLU A 53 -12.08 -0.35 21.43
N GLU A 54 -11.35 0.70 21.08
CA GLU A 54 -11.08 1.08 19.69
C GLU A 54 -10.36 -0.07 18.95
N GLU A 55 -9.32 -0.66 19.52
CA GLU A 55 -8.61 -1.81 18.92
C GLU A 55 -9.48 -3.07 18.83
N LYS A 56 -10.40 -3.28 19.77
CA LYS A 56 -11.34 -4.41 19.80
C LYS A 56 -12.44 -4.26 18.74
N THR A 57 -13.01 -3.07 18.63
CA THR A 57 -13.96 -2.75 17.55
C THR A 57 -13.29 -2.82 16.18
N PHE A 58 -12.04 -2.35 16.05
CA PHE A 58 -11.21 -2.55 14.86
C PHE A 58 -10.91 -4.03 14.59
N SER A 59 -10.72 -4.88 15.61
CA SER A 59 -10.42 -6.31 15.43
C SER A 59 -11.65 -7.18 15.14
N ASN A 60 -12.86 -6.79 15.56
CA ASN A 60 -14.10 -7.41 15.07
C ASN A 60 -14.33 -7.13 13.58
N VAL A 61 -13.85 -5.99 13.07
CA VAL A 61 -13.75 -5.74 11.62
C VAL A 61 -12.60 -6.56 11.00
N ARG A 62 -11.52 -6.84 11.76
CA ARG A 62 -10.42 -7.73 11.32
C ARG A 62 -10.84 -9.18 11.11
N GLY A 63 -11.91 -9.71 11.72
CA GLY A 63 -12.37 -11.09 11.47
C GLY A 63 -12.65 -11.40 9.99
N LYS A 64 -12.99 -10.39 9.18
CA LYS A 64 -13.10 -10.49 7.71
C LYS A 64 -11.86 -10.01 6.93
N ILE A 65 -10.91 -9.33 7.59
CA ILE A 65 -9.69 -8.73 6.99
C ILE A 65 -8.43 -9.59 7.25
N THR A 66 -8.43 -10.44 8.28
CA THR A 66 -7.27 -11.27 8.68
C THR A 66 -6.93 -12.37 7.66
N ILE A 67 -7.90 -12.81 6.85
CA ILE A 67 -7.64 -13.75 5.74
C ILE A 67 -6.89 -13.05 4.57
N ASN A 68 -6.96 -11.72 4.46
CA ASN A 68 -6.40 -10.97 3.33
C ASN A 68 -5.00 -10.40 3.57
N LYS A 69 -4.69 -9.95 4.80
CA LYS A 69 -3.41 -9.26 5.06
C LYS A 69 -2.20 -10.21 4.99
N THR A 70 -2.28 -11.39 5.61
CA THR A 70 -1.21 -12.39 5.57
C THR A 70 -1.01 -12.93 4.16
N THR A 71 -2.09 -13.14 3.40
CA THR A 71 -2.03 -13.65 2.03
C THR A 71 -1.46 -12.63 1.06
N MET A 72 -1.81 -11.34 1.19
CA MET A 72 -1.30 -10.30 0.29
C MET A 72 0.13 -9.83 0.62
N GLU A 73 0.55 -9.83 1.88
CA GLU A 73 1.98 -9.69 2.25
C GLU A 73 2.79 -10.86 1.68
N ASN A 74 2.24 -12.08 1.71
CA ASN A 74 2.81 -13.23 1.03
C ASN A 74 2.80 -13.05 -0.50
N THR A 75 1.76 -12.45 -1.10
CA THR A 75 1.70 -12.16 -2.54
C THR A 75 2.83 -11.22 -2.97
N ARG A 76 3.11 -10.16 -2.22
CA ARG A 76 4.21 -9.23 -2.52
C ARG A 76 5.56 -9.97 -2.56
N GLU A 77 5.84 -10.78 -1.54
CA GLU A 77 7.10 -11.53 -1.50
C GLU A 77 7.14 -12.64 -2.54
N LEU A 78 6.01 -13.32 -2.79
CA LEU A 78 5.87 -14.33 -3.84
C LEU A 78 6.15 -13.75 -5.23
N LEU A 79 5.56 -12.60 -5.55
CA LEU A 79 5.80 -11.88 -6.81
C LEU A 79 7.29 -11.57 -6.96
N LYS A 80 7.90 -10.99 -5.92
CA LYS A 80 9.34 -10.72 -5.88
C LYS A 80 10.18 -11.98 -6.09
N GLN A 81 9.85 -13.08 -5.41
CA GLN A 81 10.53 -14.38 -5.60
C GLN A 81 10.39 -14.88 -7.04
N LYS A 82 9.18 -14.86 -7.61
CA LYS A 82 8.94 -15.24 -9.02
C LYS A 82 9.79 -14.39 -9.98
N TYR A 83 9.86 -13.07 -9.77
CA TYR A 83 10.68 -12.15 -10.59
C TYR A 83 12.17 -12.50 -10.53
N LEU A 84 12.70 -12.75 -9.33
CA LEU A 84 14.09 -13.10 -9.10
C LEU A 84 14.43 -14.49 -9.68
N MET A 85 13.57 -15.49 -9.49
CA MET A 85 13.75 -16.85 -10.02
C MET A 85 13.78 -16.88 -11.55
N LEU A 86 12.98 -16.03 -12.20
CA LEU A 86 12.95 -15.91 -13.66
C LEU A 86 14.12 -15.09 -14.24
N ASN A 87 15.05 -14.62 -13.39
CA ASN A 87 16.22 -13.82 -13.76
C ASN A 87 15.85 -12.61 -14.63
N LEU A 88 14.75 -11.93 -14.30
CA LEU A 88 14.33 -10.68 -14.92
C LEU A 88 15.27 -9.56 -14.44
N ARG A 89 16.05 -8.98 -15.35
CA ARG A 89 17.13 -8.03 -15.00
C ARG A 89 17.19 -6.83 -15.92
N LYS A 90 16.59 -6.90 -17.11
CA LYS A 90 16.61 -5.78 -18.04
C LYS A 90 15.61 -4.71 -17.58
N PRO A 91 15.85 -3.43 -17.87
CA PRO A 91 14.95 -2.34 -17.47
C PRO A 91 13.49 -2.52 -17.92
N GLN A 92 13.28 -3.22 -19.03
CA GLN A 92 11.97 -3.55 -19.58
C GLN A 92 11.30 -4.78 -18.96
N ASP A 93 12.04 -5.66 -18.27
CA ASP A 93 11.50 -6.95 -17.85
C ASP A 93 10.49 -6.79 -16.72
N CYS A 94 9.35 -7.47 -16.82
CA CYS A 94 8.31 -7.46 -15.80
C CYS A 94 7.54 -8.79 -15.76
N LEU A 95 6.72 -8.94 -14.74
CA LEU A 95 5.67 -9.96 -14.66
C LEU A 95 4.34 -9.32 -15.02
N LYS A 96 3.47 -10.07 -15.71
CA LYS A 96 2.14 -9.64 -16.13
C LYS A 96 1.10 -10.63 -15.61
N LEU A 97 0.06 -10.11 -14.98
CA LEU A 97 -1.20 -10.82 -14.73
C LEU A 97 -2.27 -10.16 -15.60
N SER A 98 -3.04 -10.96 -16.32
CA SER A 98 -4.09 -10.51 -17.23
C SER A 98 -5.32 -11.36 -17.01
N TYR A 99 -6.46 -10.71 -16.77
CA TYR A 99 -7.74 -11.36 -16.59
C TYR A 99 -8.88 -10.41 -17.01
N GLN A 100 -10.10 -10.91 -16.95
CA GLN A 100 -11.30 -10.18 -17.36
C GLN A 100 -12.15 -9.90 -16.11
N TYR A 101 -12.54 -8.64 -15.91
CA TYR A 101 -13.52 -8.25 -14.89
C TYR A 101 -14.71 -7.60 -15.59
N HIS A 102 -15.86 -8.28 -15.59
CA HIS A 102 -16.99 -7.94 -16.46
C HIS A 102 -16.52 -7.75 -17.92
N GLN A 103 -16.69 -6.55 -18.48
CA GLN A 103 -16.25 -6.22 -19.84
C GLN A 103 -14.86 -5.55 -19.88
N VAL A 104 -14.26 -5.26 -18.73
CA VAL A 104 -12.95 -4.63 -18.65
C VAL A 104 -11.85 -5.68 -18.63
N LYS A 105 -10.89 -5.54 -19.54
CA LYS A 105 -9.65 -6.30 -19.48
C LYS A 105 -8.73 -5.65 -18.45
N VAL A 106 -8.33 -6.42 -17.46
CA VAL A 106 -7.44 -5.97 -16.39
C VAL A 106 -6.06 -6.55 -16.61
N ASN A 107 -5.06 -5.68 -16.69
CA ASN A 107 -3.66 -6.08 -16.77
C ASN A 107 -2.89 -5.40 -15.63
N THR A 108 -2.23 -6.21 -14.80
CA THR A 108 -1.29 -5.70 -13.80
C THR A 108 0.12 -6.08 -14.19
N TYR A 109 1.03 -5.12 -14.10
CA TYR A 109 2.45 -5.30 -14.38
C TYR A 109 3.25 -5.09 -13.11
N PHE A 110 4.15 -6.02 -12.81
CA PHE A 110 4.96 -6.00 -11.62
C PHE A 110 6.44 -6.15 -11.96
N ASP A 111 7.30 -5.37 -11.31
CA ASP A 111 8.74 -5.63 -11.31
C ASP A 111 9.39 -5.34 -9.95
N TYR A 112 10.55 -5.95 -9.75
CA TYR A 112 11.46 -5.67 -8.64
C TYR A 112 12.84 -5.25 -9.16
N TYR A 113 12.88 -4.20 -9.99
CA TYR A 113 14.12 -3.74 -10.61
C TYR A 113 15.02 -3.04 -9.58
N GLU A 114 16.23 -3.59 -9.37
CA GLU A 114 17.26 -3.04 -8.49
C GLU A 114 16.71 -2.58 -7.12
N ASN A 115 16.02 -3.51 -6.44
CA ASN A 115 15.41 -3.34 -5.12
C ASN A 115 14.22 -2.36 -5.04
N THR A 116 13.70 -1.89 -6.18
CA THR A 116 12.50 -1.07 -6.23
C THR A 116 11.32 -1.91 -6.68
N PHE A 117 10.29 -2.01 -5.83
CA PHE A 117 9.05 -2.72 -6.16
C PHE A 117 8.12 -1.77 -6.92
N ASN A 118 7.67 -2.17 -8.11
CA ASN A 118 6.75 -1.38 -8.94
C ASN A 118 5.53 -2.22 -9.31
N LEU A 119 4.35 -1.62 -9.23
CA LEU A 119 3.09 -2.22 -9.65
C LEU A 119 2.32 -1.20 -10.49
N PHE A 120 1.87 -1.62 -11.66
CA PHE A 120 1.10 -0.81 -12.59
C PHE A 120 -0.20 -1.51 -12.94
N LEU A 121 -1.27 -0.73 -13.04
CA LEU A 121 -2.58 -1.19 -13.49
C LEU A 121 -2.88 -0.57 -14.84
N VAL A 122 -3.24 -1.42 -15.79
CA VAL A 122 -3.85 -1.04 -17.07
C VAL A 122 -5.23 -1.65 -17.16
N LEU A 123 -6.22 -0.79 -17.36
CA LEU A 123 -7.58 -1.19 -17.69
C LEU A 123 -7.86 -0.84 -19.14
N SER A 124 -8.48 -1.76 -19.87
CA SER A 124 -8.97 -1.50 -21.21
C SER A 124 -10.41 -1.99 -21.40
N TYR A 125 -11.23 -1.14 -22.01
CA TYR A 125 -12.60 -1.44 -22.39
C TYR A 125 -12.86 -0.77 -23.74
N GLU A 126 -13.22 -1.58 -24.74
CA GLU A 126 -13.32 -1.15 -26.13
C GLU A 126 -12.04 -0.43 -26.62
N LYS A 127 -12.10 0.87 -26.94
CA LYS A 127 -10.95 1.70 -27.34
C LYS A 127 -10.45 2.61 -26.21
N SER A 128 -11.06 2.54 -25.03
CA SER A 128 -10.68 3.31 -23.86
C SER A 128 -9.62 2.57 -23.06
N TYR A 129 -8.58 3.30 -22.67
CA TYR A 129 -7.48 2.81 -21.84
C TYR A 129 -7.33 3.68 -20.61
N TYR A 130 -6.92 3.05 -19.52
CA TYR A 130 -6.55 3.71 -18.28
C TYR A 130 -5.25 3.11 -17.76
N PHE A 131 -4.35 3.97 -17.32
CA PHE A 131 -3.09 3.57 -16.69
C PHE A 131 -2.92 4.29 -15.36
N THR A 132 -2.55 3.54 -14.34
CA THR A 132 -2.13 4.12 -13.07
C THR A 132 -1.05 3.26 -12.40
N PRO A 133 0.00 3.86 -11.83
CA PRO A 133 0.80 3.18 -10.84
C PRO A 133 -0.04 2.89 -9.59
N LEU A 134 0.27 1.79 -8.94
CA LEU A 134 -0.31 1.35 -7.68
C LEU A 134 0.81 1.04 -6.70
N ASN A 135 0.50 1.18 -5.41
CA ASN A 135 1.37 0.75 -4.34
C ASN A 135 0.78 -0.49 -3.69
N ILE A 136 1.52 -1.60 -3.76
CA ILE A 136 1.09 -2.88 -3.23
C ILE A 136 0.85 -2.84 -1.72
N ASP A 137 1.65 -2.08 -0.98
CA ASP A 137 1.49 -1.90 0.47
C ASP A 137 0.20 -1.13 0.77
N ASN A 138 -0.17 -0.17 -0.08
CA ASN A 138 -1.47 0.51 0.03
C ASN A 138 -2.65 -0.39 -0.35
N LEU A 139 -2.51 -1.23 -1.39
CA LEU A 139 -3.55 -2.18 -1.82
C LEU A 139 -3.89 -3.23 -0.75
N ILE A 140 -2.91 -3.57 0.09
CA ILE A 140 -3.09 -4.45 1.25
C ILE A 140 -4.03 -3.81 2.29
N VAL A 141 -3.93 -2.50 2.48
CA VAL A 141 -4.59 -1.80 3.60
C VAL A 141 -5.89 -1.13 3.19
N LYS A 142 -6.00 -0.66 1.94
CA LYS A 142 -7.17 0.08 1.46
C LYS A 142 -7.34 -0.05 -0.05
N ASN A 143 -8.51 0.33 -0.54
CA ASN A 143 -8.80 0.47 -1.96
C ASN A 143 -8.36 1.88 -2.43
N PRO A 144 -7.34 1.99 -3.29
CA PRO A 144 -6.94 3.28 -3.87
C PRO A 144 -8.09 3.90 -4.68
N TYR A 145 -8.08 5.22 -4.77
CA TYR A 145 -8.98 5.91 -5.69
C TYR A 145 -8.34 5.98 -7.08
N LEU A 146 -9.12 5.70 -8.12
CA LEU A 146 -8.66 5.72 -9.52
C LEU A 146 -8.93 7.09 -10.14
N ASN A 147 -7.97 8.01 -10.00
CA ASN A 147 -8.07 9.37 -10.58
C ASN A 147 -8.06 9.33 -12.10
N ASP A 148 -8.89 10.17 -12.72
CA ASP A 148 -8.96 10.41 -14.18
C ASP A 148 -9.33 9.17 -15.01
N ILE A 149 -9.99 8.20 -14.39
CA ILE A 149 -10.48 7.02 -15.09
C ILE A 149 -11.58 7.39 -16.10
N PRO A 150 -11.50 6.91 -17.35
CA PRO A 150 -12.56 7.10 -18.34
C PRO A 150 -13.92 6.59 -17.83
N LYS A 151 -15.00 7.34 -18.10
CA LYS A 151 -16.34 7.01 -17.60
C LYS A 151 -16.83 5.65 -18.09
N GLU A 152 -16.42 5.27 -19.29
CA GLU A 152 -16.76 4.00 -19.92
C GLU A 152 -16.17 2.82 -19.14
N ILE A 153 -14.93 2.96 -18.64
CA ILE A 153 -14.30 1.95 -17.78
C ILE A 153 -14.91 2.01 -16.38
N LEU A 154 -15.06 3.22 -15.82
CA LEU A 154 -15.59 3.42 -14.47
C LEU A 154 -16.96 2.77 -14.29
N GLY A 155 -17.86 2.92 -15.26
CA GLY A 155 -19.19 2.33 -15.24
C GLY A 155 -19.20 0.80 -15.23
N GLN A 156 -18.13 0.15 -15.68
CA GLN A 156 -18.01 -1.32 -15.68
C GLN A 156 -17.38 -1.87 -14.40
N ILE A 157 -16.61 -1.05 -13.68
CA ILE A 157 -15.88 -1.47 -12.47
C ILE A 157 -16.54 -1.05 -11.16
N LEU A 158 -17.53 -0.16 -11.21
CA LEU A 158 -18.33 0.19 -10.04
C LEU A 158 -19.44 -0.83 -9.82
N ASP A 159 -19.52 -1.34 -8.59
CA ASP A 159 -20.69 -2.04 -8.09
C ASP A 159 -21.36 -1.17 -7.02
N ASN A 160 -22.62 -0.77 -7.25
CA ASN A 160 -23.38 0.13 -6.39
C ASN A 160 -22.60 1.41 -5.97
N GLY A 161 -21.84 1.98 -6.90
CA GLY A 161 -21.02 3.19 -6.67
C GLY A 161 -19.71 2.92 -5.90
N SER A 162 -19.34 1.66 -5.69
CA SER A 162 -18.14 1.25 -4.95
C SER A 162 -17.17 0.48 -5.85
N LEU A 163 -15.86 0.73 -5.66
CA LEU A 163 -14.78 -0.06 -6.27
C LEU A 163 -14.42 -1.31 -5.44
N LYS A 164 -15.16 -1.60 -4.37
CA LYS A 164 -14.81 -2.68 -3.44
C LYS A 164 -14.72 -4.04 -4.13
N ASP A 165 -15.74 -4.39 -4.91
CA ASP A 165 -15.79 -5.69 -5.60
C ASP A 165 -14.65 -5.83 -6.62
N PHE A 166 -14.43 -4.80 -7.42
CA PHE A 166 -13.30 -4.74 -8.36
C PHE A 166 -11.95 -4.99 -7.67
N TYR A 167 -11.69 -4.34 -6.53
CA TYR A 167 -10.44 -4.54 -5.79
C TYR A 167 -10.36 -5.89 -5.08
N ASP A 168 -11.47 -6.43 -4.58
CA ASP A 168 -11.52 -7.77 -4.00
C ASP A 168 -11.19 -8.81 -5.09
N ASN A 169 -11.82 -8.72 -6.26
CA ASN A 169 -11.52 -9.58 -7.40
C ASN A 169 -10.05 -9.45 -7.85
N MET A 170 -9.50 -8.23 -7.95
CA MET A 170 -8.09 -8.04 -8.29
C MET A 170 -7.16 -8.71 -7.29
N ARG A 171 -7.46 -8.63 -6.00
CA ARG A 171 -6.68 -9.30 -4.96
C ARG A 171 -6.73 -10.82 -5.08
N GLU A 172 -7.91 -11.39 -5.33
CA GLU A 172 -8.06 -12.83 -5.57
C GLU A 172 -7.20 -13.30 -6.74
N HIS A 173 -7.24 -12.61 -7.89
CA HIS A 173 -6.39 -12.95 -9.03
C HIS A 173 -4.90 -12.78 -8.72
N MET A 174 -4.50 -11.76 -7.97
CA MET A 174 -3.09 -11.60 -7.56
C MET A 174 -2.58 -12.72 -6.63
N ILE A 175 -3.47 -13.34 -5.85
CA ILE A 175 -3.13 -14.45 -4.95
C ILE A 175 -3.15 -15.79 -5.69
N HIS A 176 -4.16 -16.04 -6.51
CA HIS A 176 -4.49 -17.37 -7.02
C HIS A 176 -4.00 -17.61 -8.45
N ASP A 177 -3.87 -16.58 -9.28
CA ASP A 177 -3.51 -16.75 -10.69
C ASP A 177 -1.99 -16.74 -10.90
N ASP A 178 -1.57 -17.44 -11.96
CA ASP A 178 -0.17 -17.43 -12.38
C ASP A 178 0.18 -16.19 -13.21
N VAL A 179 1.06 -15.38 -12.63
CA VAL A 179 1.77 -14.32 -13.35
C VAL A 179 2.70 -14.88 -14.43
N GLN A 180 2.67 -14.24 -15.59
CA GLN A 180 3.48 -14.58 -16.76
C GLN A 180 4.68 -13.66 -16.88
N LYS A 181 5.79 -14.15 -17.44
CA LYS A 181 6.91 -13.31 -17.85
C LYS A 181 6.47 -12.38 -18.99
N SER A 182 6.81 -11.10 -18.90
CA SER A 182 6.50 -10.09 -19.91
C SER A 182 7.58 -9.00 -19.95
N ASN A 183 7.30 -7.91 -20.66
CA ASN A 183 8.11 -6.70 -20.66
C ASN A 183 7.25 -5.46 -20.97
N TYR A 184 7.84 -4.27 -20.81
CA TYR A 184 7.17 -2.99 -21.05
C TYR A 184 6.97 -2.62 -22.53
N GLU A 185 7.31 -3.51 -23.47
CA GLU A 185 6.86 -3.43 -24.87
C GLU A 185 5.48 -4.09 -25.10
N ASP A 186 4.90 -4.71 -24.07
CA ASP A 186 3.57 -5.32 -24.14
C ASP A 186 2.51 -4.33 -24.65
N TYR A 187 1.65 -4.82 -25.55
CA TYR A 187 0.66 -4.00 -26.26
C TYR A 187 -0.26 -3.23 -25.31
N GLU A 188 -0.78 -3.89 -24.27
CA GLU A 188 -1.70 -3.28 -23.32
C GLU A 188 -0.96 -2.24 -22.49
N PHE A 189 0.27 -2.52 -22.04
CA PHE A 189 1.10 -1.55 -21.31
C PHE A 189 1.34 -0.28 -22.13
N LYS A 190 1.73 -0.42 -23.40
CA LYS A 190 2.01 0.73 -24.28
C LYS A 190 0.77 1.59 -24.52
N ASN A 191 -0.39 0.97 -24.74
CA ASN A 191 -1.63 1.72 -24.97
C ASN A 191 -2.18 2.33 -23.67
N GLY A 192 -2.07 1.61 -22.56
CA GLY A 192 -2.30 2.14 -21.23
C GLY A 192 -1.45 3.39 -20.97
N LEU A 193 -0.14 3.30 -21.15
CA LEU A 193 0.77 4.41 -20.91
C LEU A 193 0.50 5.62 -21.83
N LYS A 194 0.09 5.41 -23.08
CA LYS A 194 -0.35 6.50 -23.98
C LYS A 194 -1.61 7.23 -23.48
N SER A 195 -2.44 6.59 -22.65
CA SER A 195 -3.59 7.24 -22.03
C SER A 195 -3.20 8.23 -20.92
N ASN A 196 -1.97 8.14 -20.39
CA ASN A 196 -1.41 9.06 -19.40
C ASN A 196 -0.97 10.39 -20.05
N LYS A 197 -1.93 11.17 -20.54
CA LYS A 197 -1.68 12.39 -21.34
C LYS A 197 -0.84 13.47 -20.63
N ASN A 198 -0.91 13.53 -19.31
CA ASN A 198 -0.24 14.56 -18.51
C ASN A 198 1.21 14.22 -18.16
N ASN A 199 1.67 13.00 -18.44
CA ASN A 199 2.99 12.48 -18.03
C ASN A 199 3.27 12.63 -16.52
N ASP A 200 2.24 12.80 -15.70
CA ASP A 200 2.32 12.97 -14.26
C ASP A 200 2.43 11.63 -13.53
N LYS A 201 2.03 10.55 -14.19
CA LYS A 201 2.08 9.17 -13.69
C LYS A 201 3.19 8.33 -14.33
N ASN A 202 4.31 8.93 -14.73
CA ASN A 202 5.39 8.20 -15.39
C ASN A 202 5.93 7.02 -14.55
N PRO A 203 6.07 5.80 -15.12
CA PRO A 203 6.35 4.57 -14.38
C PRO A 203 7.80 4.39 -13.92
N PHE A 204 8.77 5.10 -14.50
CA PHE A 204 10.19 4.80 -14.26
C PHE A 204 10.93 5.99 -13.69
N LEU A 205 11.90 5.76 -12.80
CA LEU A 205 12.84 6.78 -12.36
C LEU A 205 13.93 6.97 -13.43
N SER A 206 14.35 8.21 -13.68
CA SER A 206 15.36 8.52 -14.70
C SER A 206 16.64 9.11 -14.12
N HIS A 207 16.58 10.31 -13.53
CA HIS A 207 17.77 11.03 -13.04
C HIS A 207 17.38 12.09 -11.99
N LEU A 208 18.37 12.75 -11.38
CA LEU A 208 18.14 13.96 -10.59
C LEU A 208 18.26 15.21 -11.46
N ARG A 209 17.27 16.10 -11.35
CA ARG A 209 17.33 17.45 -11.89
C ARG A 209 17.64 18.45 -10.78
N LYS A 210 18.52 19.43 -11.04
CA LYS A 210 18.86 20.49 -10.09
C LYS A 210 17.75 21.54 -10.01
N MET A 211 16.71 21.20 -9.26
CA MET A 211 15.57 22.05 -8.94
C MET A 211 14.89 21.46 -7.69
N PRO A 212 14.47 22.26 -6.70
CA PRO A 212 13.75 21.74 -5.54
C PRO A 212 12.45 21.02 -5.93
N MET A 213 12.22 19.85 -5.33
CA MET A 213 11.01 19.04 -5.55
C MET A 213 9.76 19.71 -4.98
N SER A 214 8.67 19.74 -5.77
CA SER A 214 7.36 20.18 -5.30
C SER A 214 6.76 19.17 -4.32
N GLU A 215 5.86 19.62 -3.44
CA GLU A 215 5.22 18.72 -2.46
C GLU A 215 4.31 17.68 -3.14
N ASN A 216 3.65 18.07 -4.24
CA ASN A 216 2.83 17.15 -5.02
C ASN A 216 3.68 16.03 -5.63
N HIS A 217 4.85 16.36 -6.20
CA HIS A 217 5.76 15.36 -6.76
C HIS A 217 6.38 14.47 -5.68
N LEU A 218 6.68 15.04 -4.50
CA LEU A 218 7.14 14.27 -3.35
C LEU A 218 6.08 13.24 -2.92
N ASN A 219 4.82 13.67 -2.78
CA ASN A 219 3.72 12.78 -2.43
C ASN A 219 3.49 11.71 -3.51
N PHE A 220 3.60 12.08 -4.79
CA PHE A 220 3.57 11.11 -5.90
C PHE A 220 4.68 10.06 -5.76
N LEU A 221 5.95 10.47 -5.57
CA LEU A 221 7.06 9.53 -5.43
C LEU A 221 6.94 8.64 -4.19
N ASN A 222 6.47 9.20 -3.07
CA ASN A 222 6.24 8.44 -1.86
C ASN A 222 5.10 7.42 -2.02
N THR A 223 4.00 7.84 -2.61
CA THR A 223 2.83 6.98 -2.77
C THR A 223 3.06 5.92 -3.82
N GLN A 224 3.69 6.22 -4.96
CA GLN A 224 3.80 5.31 -6.10
C GLN A 224 5.02 4.41 -6.07
N PHE A 225 6.19 4.97 -5.76
CA PHE A 225 7.46 4.22 -5.75
C PHE A 225 7.86 3.73 -4.36
N ASN A 226 7.00 3.96 -3.35
CA ASN A 226 7.26 3.64 -1.95
C ASN A 226 8.58 4.22 -1.41
N ILE A 227 9.05 5.34 -1.97
CA ILE A 227 10.26 6.01 -1.51
C ILE A 227 9.91 6.76 -0.23
N SER A 228 10.68 6.56 0.85
CA SER A 228 10.34 7.17 2.14
C SER A 228 10.32 8.70 2.06
N LYS A 229 9.35 9.32 2.74
CA LYS A 229 9.27 10.80 2.83
C LYS A 229 10.57 11.41 3.35
N TYR A 230 11.25 10.75 4.28
CA TYR A 230 12.56 11.17 4.80
C TYR A 230 13.60 11.29 3.68
N ILE A 231 13.73 10.25 2.83
CA ILE A 231 14.65 10.27 1.69
C ILE A 231 14.30 11.42 0.74
N LEU A 232 13.03 11.54 0.37
CA LEU A 232 12.57 12.57 -0.57
C LEU A 232 12.77 13.99 -0.03
N GLN A 233 12.52 14.21 1.27
CA GLN A 233 12.78 15.49 1.93
C GLN A 233 14.27 15.86 1.91
N ARG A 234 15.18 14.89 2.11
CA ARG A 234 16.62 15.15 2.00
C ARG A 234 17.06 15.47 0.58
N ILE A 235 16.50 14.81 -0.43
CA ILE A 235 16.75 15.13 -1.84
C ILE A 235 16.24 16.54 -2.16
N LYS A 236 15.02 16.87 -1.72
CA LYS A 236 14.42 18.20 -1.84
C LYS A 236 15.27 19.29 -1.17
N ALA A 237 15.74 19.05 0.06
CA ALA A 237 16.59 19.97 0.81
C ALA A 237 17.94 20.24 0.12
N LYS A 238 18.46 19.27 -0.64
CA LYS A 238 19.66 19.45 -1.49
C LYS A 238 19.37 20.18 -2.82
N GLY A 239 18.13 20.62 -3.03
CA GLY A 239 17.69 21.34 -4.23
C GLY A 239 17.56 20.43 -5.45
N TYR A 240 17.21 19.16 -5.27
CA TYR A 240 17.02 18.20 -6.35
C TYR A 240 15.58 17.69 -6.44
N THR A 241 15.21 17.25 -7.63
CA THR A 241 13.97 16.53 -7.94
C THR A 241 14.33 15.24 -8.68
N ILE A 242 13.76 14.12 -8.24
CA ILE A 242 13.81 12.87 -9.02
C ILE A 242 12.88 13.03 -10.23
N VAL A 243 13.45 12.90 -11.43
CA VAL A 243 12.69 12.92 -12.69
C VAL A 243 12.21 11.51 -12.99
N THR A 244 10.96 11.40 -13.43
CA THR A 244 10.35 10.16 -13.92
C THR A 244 10.15 10.18 -15.43
N THR A 245 10.20 9.01 -16.07
CA THR A 245 10.11 8.81 -17.52
C THR A 245 9.14 7.68 -17.88
N ALA A 246 8.55 7.78 -19.06
CA ALA A 246 7.77 6.72 -19.69
C ALA A 246 8.64 5.71 -20.45
N ASN A 247 9.89 6.07 -20.76
CA ASN A 247 10.80 5.26 -21.55
C ASN A 247 11.63 4.35 -20.62
N PHE A 248 11.39 3.04 -20.66
CA PHE A 248 12.17 2.09 -19.85
C PHE A 248 13.66 2.09 -20.20
N SER A 249 14.07 2.55 -21.38
CA SER A 249 15.49 2.63 -21.77
C SER A 249 16.24 3.72 -21.00
N GLU A 250 15.52 4.70 -20.46
CA GLU A 250 16.05 5.78 -19.60
C GLU A 250 15.95 5.45 -18.11
N ARG A 251 15.40 4.27 -17.77
CA ARG A 251 15.16 3.86 -16.39
C ARG A 251 16.49 3.68 -15.66
N LYS A 252 16.58 4.26 -14.47
CA LYS A 252 17.65 4.03 -13.49
C LYS A 252 17.08 3.57 -12.15
N SER A 253 17.87 2.87 -11.37
CA SER A 253 17.51 2.57 -9.99
C SER A 253 17.68 3.78 -9.09
N LEU A 254 16.92 3.80 -7.99
CA LEU A 254 17.06 4.84 -6.98
C LEU A 254 18.49 4.89 -6.42
N THR A 255 19.11 3.74 -6.19
CA THR A 255 20.50 3.66 -5.71
C THR A 255 21.47 4.31 -6.68
N LEU A 256 21.37 4.03 -7.98
CA LEU A 256 22.22 4.66 -9.00
C LEU A 256 22.04 6.18 -9.00
N ILE A 257 20.79 6.64 -9.00
CA ILE A 257 20.43 8.08 -8.99
C ILE A 257 21.05 8.81 -7.77
N LEU A 258 21.01 8.19 -6.59
CA LEU A 258 21.52 8.78 -5.35
C LEU A 258 23.05 8.79 -5.30
N ASN A 259 23.69 7.72 -5.77
CA ASN A 259 25.15 7.60 -5.82
C ASN A 259 25.77 8.64 -6.77
N GLU A 260 25.18 8.83 -7.96
CA GLU A 260 25.61 9.85 -8.94
C GLU A 260 25.62 11.27 -8.34
N SER A 261 24.80 11.53 -7.32
CA SER A 261 24.64 12.84 -6.69
C SER A 261 25.31 12.97 -5.32
N SER A 262 26.15 12.00 -4.93
CA SER A 262 26.81 11.94 -3.61
C SER A 262 25.82 12.11 -2.44
N ILE A 263 24.58 11.64 -2.61
CA ILE A 263 23.58 11.63 -1.55
C ILE A 263 23.72 10.33 -0.78
N LYS A 264 24.56 10.34 0.27
CA LYS A 264 24.54 9.27 1.27
C LYS A 264 23.25 9.39 2.09
N LEU A 265 22.37 8.40 1.93
CA LEU A 265 21.18 8.24 2.76
C LEU A 265 21.57 7.76 4.15
#